data_AF-A0A5B8YQG3-F1
#
_entry.id   AF-A0A5B8YQG3-F1
#
_cell.length_a   1.000
_cell.length_b   1.000
_cell.length_c   1.000
_cell.angle_alpha   90.00
_cell.angle_beta   90.00
_cell.angle_gamma   90.00
#
_symmetry.space_group_name_H-M   'P 1'
#
loop_
_entity.id
_entity.type
_entity.pdbx_description
1 polymer ?
#
loop_
_entity_poly.entity_id
_entity_poly.type
_entity_poly.pdbx_seq_one_letter_code
_entity_poly.pdbx_strand_id
1 'polypeptide(L)' 'PRIPRPPNAWIIYRSHKSKEIRKKLPQVTAGYISTLASQMWKQETPAVRLLYNDKAIEAQR' A
#
# COMPACT_ATOMS: atom_id res chain seq x y z
N PRO A 1 11.68 -16.28 16.87
CA PRO A 1 10.45 -15.96 16.10
C PRO A 1 10.21 -14.44 16.07
N ARG A 2 10.41 -13.79 14.92
CA ARG A 2 10.21 -12.34 14.79
C ARG A 2 8.77 -12.08 14.38
N ILE A 3 7.95 -11.61 15.32
CA ILE A 3 6.58 -11.17 15.02
C ILE A 3 6.71 -9.98 14.06
N PRO A 4 6.18 -10.07 12.82
CA PRO A 4 6.22 -8.95 11.90
C PRO A 4 5.39 -7.80 12.47
N ARG A 5 5.90 -6.57 12.36
CA ARG A 5 5.18 -5.41 12.86
C ARG A 5 3.86 -5.28 12.10
N PRO A 6 2.77 -4.91 12.77
CA PRO A 6 1.50 -4.71 12.12
C PRO A 6 1.65 -3.66 10.99
N PRO A 7 1.13 -3.95 9.79
CA PRO A 7 1.36 -3.12 8.61
C PRO A 7 0.66 -1.76 8.77
N ASN A 8 1.38 -0.68 8.49
CA ASN A 8 0.79 0.66 8.46
C ASN A 8 -0.11 0.85 7.21
N ALA A 9 -0.90 1.92 7.20
CA ALA A 9 -1.84 2.24 6.12
C ALA A 9 -1.20 2.20 4.72
N TRP A 10 0.02 2.73 4.62
CA TRP A 10 0.80 2.77 3.40
C TRP A 10 1.21 1.38 2.90
N ILE A 11 1.63 0.47 3.80
CA ILE A 11 2.00 -0.90 3.43
C ILE A 11 0.79 -1.68 2.91
N ILE A 12 -0.38 -1.49 3.53
CA ILE A 12 -1.63 -2.10 3.07
C ILE A 12 -1.99 -1.57 1.67
N TYR A 13 -1.97 -0.25 1.50
CA TYR A 13 -2.24 0.40 0.21
C TYR A 13 -1.28 -0.05 -0.89
N ARG A 14 0.03 0.00 -0.64
CA ARG A 14 1.08 -0.40 -1.60
C ARG A 14 0.96 -1.88 -1.97
N SER A 15 0.62 -2.76 -1.03
CA SER A 15 0.39 -4.18 -1.32
C SER A 15 -0.76 -4.37 -2.31
N HIS A 16 -1.86 -3.63 -2.11
CA HIS A 16 -3.00 -3.62 -3.03
C HIS A 16 -2.60 -3.11 -4.43
N LYS A 17 -1.98 -1.93 -4.49
CA LYS A 17 -1.53 -1.33 -5.76
C LYS A 17 -0.48 -2.15 -6.48
N SER A 18 0.44 -2.78 -5.75
CA SER A 18 1.44 -3.68 -6.33
C SER A 18 0.79 -4.84 -7.10
N LYS A 19 -0.28 -5.44 -6.56
CA LYS A 19 -1.03 -6.49 -7.27
C LYS A 19 -1.70 -5.95 -8.53
N GLU A 20 -2.34 -4.78 -8.46
CA GLU A 20 -2.97 -4.15 -9.63
C GLU A 20 -1.94 -3.81 -10.72
N ILE A 21 -0.81 -3.23 -10.32
CA ILE A 21 0.27 -2.84 -11.23
C ILE A 21 0.91 -4.06 -11.87
N ARG A 22 1.22 -5.12 -11.09
CA ARG A 22 1.77 -6.37 -11.63
C ARG A 22 0.81 -7.08 -12.58
N LYS A 23 -0.51 -6.94 -12.36
CA LYS A 23 -1.52 -7.49 -13.28
C LYS A 23 -1.54 -6.76 -14.62
N LYS A 24 -1.32 -5.44 -14.62
CA LYS A 24 -1.24 -4.63 -15.86
C LYS A 24 0.11 -4.73 -16.53
N LEU A 25 1.18 -4.78 -15.74
CA LEU A 25 2.57 -4.78 -16.17
C LEU A 25 3.33 -5.84 -15.35
N PRO A 26 3.41 -7.09 -15.83
CA PRO A 26 4.05 -8.18 -15.09
C PRO A 26 5.57 -8.04 -14.98
N GLN A 27 6.19 -7.27 -15.88
CA GLN A 27 7.65 -7.08 -15.97
C GLN A 27 8.18 -5.91 -15.12
N VAL A 28 7.34 -5.21 -14.32
CA VAL A 28 7.82 -4.03 -13.59
C VAL A 28 8.64 -4.41 -12.37
N THR A 29 9.65 -3.59 -12.08
CA THR A 29 10.45 -3.74 -10.87
C THR A 29 9.70 -3.24 -9.65
N ALA A 30 10.00 -3.82 -8.48
CA ALA A 30 9.45 -3.37 -7.21
C ALA A 30 9.78 -1.90 -6.89
N GLY A 31 10.92 -1.39 -7.39
CA GLY A 31 11.30 0.02 -7.29
C GLY A 31 10.29 0.92 -8.00
N TYR A 32 9.96 0.62 -9.26
CA TYR A 32 8.99 1.37 -10.04
C TYR A 32 7.59 1.37 -9.40
N ILE A 33 7.14 0.21 -8.90
CA ILE A 33 5.86 0.10 -8.16
C ILE A 33 5.86 1.02 -6.95
N SER A 34 6.97 1.09 -6.22
CA SER A 34 7.08 1.90 -5.01
C SER A 34 6.99 3.39 -5.32
N THR A 35 7.68 3.84 -6.37
CA THR A 35 7.63 5.22 -6.84
C THR A 35 6.22 5.58 -7.29
N LEU A 36 5.60 4.75 -8.13
CA LEU A 36 4.26 4.98 -8.66
C LEU A 36 3.21 5.00 -7.53
N ALA A 37 3.21 3.98 -6.67
CA ALA A 37 2.29 3.95 -5.54
C ALA A 37 2.48 5.15 -4.61
N SER A 38 3.70 5.66 -4.44
CA SER A 38 3.97 6.82 -3.55
C SER A 38 3.39 8.10 -4.15
N GLN A 39 3.47 8.25 -5.48
CA GLN A 39 2.81 9.34 -6.19
C GLN A 39 1.29 9.22 -6.08
N MET A 40 0.73 8.03 -6.32
CA MET A 40 -0.70 7.78 -6.18
C MET A 40 -1.18 8.11 -4.76
N TRP A 41 -0.47 7.67 -3.72
CA TRP A 41 -0.81 7.97 -2.32
C TRP A 41 -0.75 9.46 -1.94
N LYS A 42 0.08 10.26 -2.64
CA LYS A 42 0.10 11.71 -2.48
C LYS A 42 -1.10 12.38 -3.15
N GLN A 43 -1.57 11.83 -4.27
CA GLN A 43 -2.71 12.34 -5.04
C GLN A 43 -4.05 11.75 -4.59
N GLU A 44 -4.03 10.66 -3.82
CA GLU A 44 -5.22 9.97 -3.34
C GLU A 44 -6.03 10.86 -2.40
N THR A 45 -7.35 10.66 -2.40
CA THR A 45 -8.24 11.48 -1.58
C THR A 45 -8.05 11.21 -0.08
N PRO A 46 -8.38 12.20 0.78
CA PRO A 46 -8.34 12.02 2.23
C PRO A 46 -9.20 10.85 2.72
N ALA A 47 -10.34 10.59 2.07
CA ALA A 47 -11.23 9.48 2.40
C ALA A 47 -10.56 8.11 2.23
N VAL A 48 -9.78 7.93 1.16
CA VAL A 48 -9.04 6.69 0.93
C VAL A 48 -7.93 6.54 1.98
N ARG A 49 -7.21 7.62 2.29
CA ARG A 49 -6.20 7.59 3.36
C ARG A 49 -6.80 7.19 4.70
N LEU A 50 -7.98 7.72 5.03
CA LEU A 50 -8.71 7.37 6.25
C LEU A 50 -9.08 5.88 6.26
N LEU A 51 -9.66 5.37 5.16
CA LEU A 51 -10.01 3.95 5.02
C LEU A 51 -8.81 3.02 5.26
N TYR A 52 -7.65 3.34 4.69
CA TYR A 52 -6.44 2.54 4.91
C TYR A 52 -5.82 2.75 6.30
N ASN A 53 -6.03 3.91 6.91
CA ASN A 53 -5.65 4.17 8.29
C ASN A 53 -6.47 3.33 9.27
N ASP A 54 -7.79 3.26 9.08
CA ASP A 54 -8.69 2.43 9.90
C ASP A 54 -8.33 0.95 9.77
N LYS A 55 -8.04 0.48 8.55
CA LYS A 55 -7.53 -0.88 8.31
C LYS A 55 -6.19 -1.15 9.00
N ALA A 56 -5.32 -0.16 9.08
CA ALA A 56 -4.05 -0.29 9.78
C ALA A 56 -4.23 -0.34 11.30
N ILE A 57 -5.16 0.45 11.84
CA ILE A 57 -5.54 0.43 13.25
C ILE A 57 -6.16 -0.93 13.61
N GLU A 58 -7.05 -1.46 12.76
CA GLU A 58 -7.63 -2.79 12.90
C GLU A 58 -6.56 -3.89 12.89
N ALA A 59 -5.58 -3.79 12.00
CA ALA A 59 -4.47 -4.76 11.93
C ALA A 59 -3.44 -4.64 13.08
N GLN A 60 -3.52 -3.56 13.87
CA GLN A 60 -2.68 -3.32 15.05
C GLN A 60 -3.33 -3.80 16.36
N ARG A 61 -4.64 -4.05 16.36
CA ARG A 61 -5.38 -4.63 17.47
C ARG A 61 -5.17 -6.14 17.55
#